data_AF-A0AAJ1MCH8-F1
#
_entry.id   AF-A0AAJ1MCH8-F1
#
_cell.length_a   1.000
_cell.length_b   1.000
_cell.length_c   1.000
_cell.angle_alpha   90.00
_cell.angle_beta   90.00
_cell.angle_gamma   90.00
#
_symmetry.space_group_name_H-M   'P 1'
#
loop_
_entity.id
_entity.type
_entity.pdbx_description
1 polymer ?
#
loop_
_entity_poly.entity_id
_entity_poly.type
_entity_poly.pdbx_seq_one_letter_code
_entity_poly.pdbx_strand_id
1 'polypeptide(L)'
;MMLRMTAATPASPSDLVPALGHDLADRRIAILRHIAAGHSISQAAREAGVSYKAAWQALDVLTNLAGRALVERSVGGAGGGGARITEAGQSLLAMADALEQARAQVLQRFGGPAGVSSAAPGLGLGLRTSMRNLWPCRVGALQAQGAQVRVWLLPDGGGDASGIAARITEESAQLLGLAPGLPVMALCKATAVQVLPWGPHSDSQGDVQANVQGMLNAWPAQVQRVARAAKAGPREVVARLPWGGSGVGYAAESEEGGSWTLRAGRKVWLWVPESAVVLAVAD
;
A
#
# COMPACT_ATOMS: atom_id res chain seq x y z
N MET A 1 -23.56 28.28 0.52
CA MET A 1 -24.11 27.73 1.78
C MET A 1 -22.97 27.00 2.48
N MET A 2 -22.35 27.64 3.48
CA MET A 2 -21.19 27.12 4.21
C MET A 2 -21.66 26.02 5.18
N LEU A 3 -21.07 24.82 5.07
CA LEU A 3 -21.36 23.72 5.99
C LEU A 3 -20.66 24.04 7.32
N ARG A 4 -21.44 24.33 8.36
CA ARG A 4 -20.94 24.38 9.75
C ARG A 4 -20.55 22.96 10.16
N MET A 5 -19.26 22.73 10.37
CA MET A 5 -18.77 21.56 11.10
C MET A 5 -19.18 21.74 12.56
N THR A 6 -20.04 20.87 13.06
CA THR A 6 -20.34 20.76 14.50
C THR A 6 -19.06 20.39 15.23
N ALA A 7 -18.72 21.14 16.28
CA ALA A 7 -17.52 20.93 17.09
C ALA A 7 -17.55 19.51 17.70
N ALA A 8 -16.68 18.64 17.20
CA ALA A 8 -16.41 17.34 17.80
C ALA A 8 -15.69 17.54 19.13
N THR A 9 -16.01 16.70 20.12
CA THR A 9 -15.28 16.53 21.39
C THR A 9 -13.76 16.61 21.15
N PRO A 10 -12.98 17.35 21.97
CA PRO A 10 -11.54 17.43 21.77
C PRO A 10 -10.94 16.02 21.87
N ALA A 11 -10.34 15.54 20.77
CA ALA A 11 -9.65 14.26 20.73
C ALA A 11 -8.56 14.24 21.81
N SER A 12 -8.48 13.17 22.59
CA SER A 12 -7.40 13.00 23.56
C SER A 12 -6.07 12.85 22.80
N PRO A 13 -4.92 13.26 23.38
CA PRO A 13 -3.62 13.10 22.71
C PRO A 13 -3.34 11.66 22.25
N SER A 14 -3.85 10.67 22.99
CA SER A 14 -3.80 9.24 22.66
C SER A 14 -4.57 8.88 21.39
N ASP A 15 -5.64 9.58 21.05
CA ASP A 15 -6.45 9.33 19.85
C ASP A 15 -5.73 9.75 18.56
N LEU A 16 -4.68 10.58 18.68
CA LEU A 16 -3.88 11.08 17.56
C LEU A 16 -2.62 10.24 17.32
N VAL A 17 -2.19 9.43 18.28
CA VAL A 17 -1.02 8.55 18.17
C VAL A 17 -1.06 7.65 16.93
N PRO A 18 -2.21 7.08 16.52
CA PRO A 18 -2.28 6.25 15.31
C PRO A 18 -1.98 7.02 14.02
N ALA A 19 -2.22 8.34 14.00
CA ALA A 19 -1.87 9.19 12.87
C ALA A 19 -0.34 9.38 12.74
N LEU A 20 0.42 9.15 13.81
CA LEU A 20 1.89 9.17 13.81
C LEU A 20 2.49 7.85 13.27
N GLY A 21 1.67 6.81 13.20
CA GLY A 21 2.02 5.47 12.79
C GLY A 21 2.61 4.57 13.87
N HIS A 22 2.64 3.26 13.61
CA HIS A 22 3.12 2.25 14.54
C HIS A 22 4.50 1.71 14.10
N ASP A 23 4.89 0.55 14.63
CA ASP A 23 6.22 -0.05 14.66
C ASP A 23 6.95 -0.04 13.30
N LEU A 24 8.28 -0.19 13.31
CA LEU A 24 9.09 -0.38 12.11
C LEU A 24 10.08 -1.50 12.36
N ALA A 25 9.58 -2.72 12.52
CA ALA A 25 10.41 -3.91 12.31
C ALA A 25 10.64 -4.10 10.81
N ASP A 26 11.40 -3.19 10.18
CA ASP A 26 11.75 -3.30 8.77
C ASP A 26 12.54 -4.60 8.56
N ARG A 27 11.90 -5.60 7.93
CA ARG A 27 12.51 -6.91 7.64
C ARG A 27 13.84 -6.77 6.91
N ARG A 28 14.04 -5.70 6.14
CA ARG A 28 15.32 -5.41 5.48
C ARG A 28 16.43 -5.10 6.48
N ILE A 29 16.14 -4.31 7.52
CA ILE A 29 17.07 -4.03 8.61
C ILE A 29 17.32 -5.31 9.43
N ALA A 30 16.29 -6.13 9.67
CA ALA A 30 16.47 -7.42 10.35
C ALA A 30 17.45 -8.35 9.60
N ILE A 31 17.32 -8.46 8.27
CA ILE A 31 18.26 -9.21 7.42
C ILE A 31 19.69 -8.68 7.59
N LEU A 32 19.87 -7.35 7.56
CA LEU A 32 21.19 -6.74 7.74
C LEU A 32 21.78 -7.01 9.14
N ARG A 33 20.94 -7.01 10.19
CA ARG A 33 21.35 -7.39 11.56
C ARG A 33 21.81 -8.83 11.64
N HIS A 34 21.11 -9.77 10.99
CA HIS A 34 21.55 -11.17 10.96
C HIS A 34 22.91 -11.35 10.28
N ILE A 35 23.18 -10.62 9.20
CA ILE A 35 24.50 -10.64 8.54
C ILE A 35 25.56 -10.04 9.46
N ALA A 36 25.25 -8.96 10.18
CA ALA A 36 26.16 -8.38 11.17
C ALA A 36 26.50 -9.36 12.31
N ALA A 37 25.57 -10.24 12.68
CA ALA A 37 25.78 -11.31 13.66
C ALA A 37 26.65 -12.48 13.14
N GLY A 38 27.15 -12.40 11.90
CA GLY A 38 28.02 -13.41 11.31
C GLY A 38 27.29 -14.47 10.48
N HIS A 39 25.98 -14.33 10.27
CA HIS A 39 25.23 -15.25 9.42
C HIS A 39 25.54 -15.02 7.94
N SER A 40 25.61 -16.12 7.18
CA SER A 40 25.54 -16.05 5.71
C SER A 40 24.19 -15.43 5.29
N ILE A 41 24.11 -14.88 4.08
CA ILE A 41 22.85 -14.30 3.56
C ILE A 41 21.72 -15.35 3.54
N SER A 42 22.06 -16.59 3.19
CA SER A 42 21.10 -17.72 3.21
C SER A 42 20.59 -18.03 4.61
N GLN A 43 21.42 -17.86 5.65
CA GLN A 43 21.00 -18.02 7.03
C GLN A 43 20.21 -16.79 7.51
N ALA A 44 20.65 -15.57 7.20
CA ALA A 44 19.91 -14.34 7.49
C ALA A 44 18.49 -14.35 6.91
N ALA A 45 18.32 -14.88 5.68
CA ALA A 45 17.01 -15.07 5.07
C ALA A 45 16.10 -16.00 5.89
N ARG A 46 16.64 -17.13 6.36
CA ARG A 46 15.93 -18.10 7.20
C ARG A 46 15.51 -17.50 8.54
N GLU A 47 16.43 -16.82 9.22
CA GLU A 47 16.14 -16.17 10.50
C GLU A 47 15.10 -15.05 10.36
N ALA A 48 15.12 -14.30 9.25
CA ALA A 48 14.13 -13.26 8.95
C ALA A 48 12.81 -13.81 8.38
N GLY A 49 12.67 -15.12 8.20
CA GLY A 49 11.47 -15.78 7.67
C GLY A 49 11.14 -15.39 6.22
N VAL A 50 12.15 -15.14 5.39
CA VAL A 50 11.98 -14.76 3.98
C VAL A 50 12.78 -15.68 3.04
N SER A 51 12.43 -15.68 1.76
CA SER A 51 13.23 -16.40 0.77
C SER A 51 14.63 -15.78 0.60
N TYR A 52 15.59 -16.59 0.17
CA TYR A 52 16.92 -16.10 -0.17
C TYR A 52 16.90 -14.95 -1.20
N LYS A 53 15.99 -15.03 -2.17
CA LYS A 53 15.79 -13.97 -3.17
C LYS A 53 15.23 -12.68 -2.57
N ALA A 54 14.26 -12.78 -1.66
CA ALA A 54 13.75 -11.62 -0.92
C ALA A 54 14.84 -10.98 -0.05
N ALA A 55 15.71 -11.78 0.57
CA ALA A 55 16.85 -11.26 1.32
C ALA A 55 17.84 -10.47 0.44
N TRP A 56 18.11 -10.95 -0.78
CA TRP A 56 18.90 -10.17 -1.74
C TRP A 56 18.24 -8.86 -2.14
N GLN A 57 16.95 -8.90 -2.48
CA GLN A 57 16.22 -7.67 -2.85
C GLN A 57 16.19 -6.66 -1.70
N ALA A 58 16.07 -7.11 -0.46
CA ALA A 58 16.18 -6.26 0.71
C ALA A 58 17.54 -5.55 0.79
N LEU A 59 18.64 -6.27 0.58
CA LEU A 59 19.98 -5.71 0.58
C LEU A 59 20.20 -4.73 -0.57
N ASP A 60 19.70 -5.05 -1.77
CA ASP A 60 19.79 -4.16 -2.94
C ASP A 60 19.03 -2.86 -2.70
N VAL A 61 17.81 -2.94 -2.14
CA VAL A 61 17.01 -1.76 -1.77
C VAL A 61 17.75 -0.90 -0.75
N LEU A 62 18.25 -1.49 0.34
CA LEU A 62 18.99 -0.73 1.36
C LEU A 62 20.27 -0.12 0.80
N THR A 63 21.00 -0.85 -0.03
CA THR A 63 22.23 -0.36 -0.69
C THR A 63 21.94 0.83 -1.59
N ASN A 64 20.87 0.76 -2.39
CA ASN A 64 20.44 1.85 -3.26
C ASN A 64 20.01 3.09 -2.46
N LEU A 65 19.27 2.90 -1.36
CA LEU A 65 18.87 4.00 -0.48
C LEU A 65 20.07 4.63 0.23
N ALA A 66 21.07 3.84 0.62
CA ALA A 66 22.27 4.32 1.29
C ALA A 66 23.29 4.96 0.34
N GLY A 67 23.19 4.70 -0.96
CA GLY A 67 24.15 5.14 -1.97
C GLY A 67 25.55 4.54 -1.81
N ARG A 68 25.69 3.45 -1.04
CA ARG A 68 26.96 2.79 -0.71
C ARG A 68 26.72 1.31 -0.36
N ALA A 69 27.71 0.45 -0.62
CA ALA A 69 27.62 -0.96 -0.29
C ALA A 69 27.50 -1.17 1.23
N LEU A 70 26.45 -1.88 1.65
CA LEU A 70 26.22 -2.21 3.06
C LEU A 70 26.79 -3.58 3.46
N VAL A 71 27.05 -4.43 2.48
CA VAL A 71 27.58 -5.79 2.66
C VAL A 71 28.67 -6.05 1.62
N GLU A 72 29.82 -6.51 2.09
CA GLU A 72 30.90 -7.07 1.27
C GLU A 72 30.69 -8.56 1.08
N ARG A 73 30.93 -9.04 -0.13
CA ARG A 73 30.90 -10.46 -0.48
C ARG A 73 32.33 -10.95 -0.62
N SER A 74 32.70 -12.03 0.07
CA SER A 74 33.88 -12.79 -0.33
C SER A 74 33.47 -13.80 -1.40
N VAL A 75 34.14 -13.78 -2.55
CA VAL A 75 33.96 -14.82 -3.57
C VAL A 75 34.53 -16.12 -3.00
N GLY A 76 33.68 -17.11 -2.79
CA GLY A 76 34.07 -18.36 -2.15
C GLY A 76 34.79 -19.31 -3.08
N GLY A 77 36.00 -19.73 -2.69
CA GLY A 77 36.54 -21.05 -3.02
C GLY A 77 35.93 -22.15 -2.13
N ALA A 78 36.60 -23.29 -2.00
CA ALA A 78 36.09 -24.53 -1.37
C ALA A 78 35.51 -24.43 0.06
N GLY A 79 35.67 -23.30 0.76
CA GLY A 79 35.09 -23.02 2.09
C GLY A 79 33.81 -22.16 2.10
N GLY A 80 33.28 -21.77 0.93
CA GLY A 80 32.06 -20.97 0.81
C GLY A 80 32.31 -19.46 0.82
N GLY A 81 31.52 -18.73 0.02
CA GLY A 81 31.53 -17.27 -0.01
C GLY A 81 30.80 -16.71 1.20
N GLY A 82 31.42 -15.76 1.90
CA GLY A 82 30.88 -15.12 3.08
C GLY A 82 30.24 -13.77 2.74
N ALA A 83 29.37 -13.30 3.62
CA ALA A 83 28.89 -11.93 3.64
C ALA A 83 29.38 -11.28 4.92
N ARG A 84 29.99 -10.10 4.81
CA ARG A 84 30.39 -9.29 5.97
C ARG A 84 29.79 -7.90 5.81
N ILE A 85 29.25 -7.36 6.89
CA ILE A 85 28.72 -6.00 6.90
C ILE A 85 29.87 -5.00 6.76
N THR A 86 29.67 -3.95 5.96
CA THR A 86 30.64 -2.86 5.82
C THR A 86 30.55 -1.88 6.99
N GLU A 87 31.49 -0.96 7.12
CA GLU A 87 31.40 0.17 8.08
C GLU A 87 30.11 0.99 7.87
N ALA A 88 29.71 1.17 6.60
CA ALA A 88 28.46 1.81 6.23
C ALA A 88 27.23 1.03 6.73
N GLY A 89 27.24 -0.29 6.61
CA GLY A 89 26.19 -1.15 7.14
C GLY A 89 26.12 -1.08 8.67
N GLN A 90 27.26 -1.09 9.37
CA GLN A 90 27.29 -0.95 10.83
C GLN A 90 26.72 0.40 11.28
N SER A 91 27.11 1.48 10.59
CA SER A 91 26.58 2.82 10.84
C SER A 91 25.06 2.86 10.64
N LEU A 92 24.54 2.24 9.58
CA LEU A 92 23.10 2.14 9.32
C LEU A 92 22.37 1.44 10.47
N LEU A 93 22.91 0.32 10.96
CA LEU A 93 22.30 -0.40 12.09
C LEU A 93 22.28 0.46 13.37
N ALA A 94 23.39 1.14 13.68
CA ALA A 94 23.44 2.04 14.84
C ALA A 94 22.44 3.20 14.75
N MET A 95 22.28 3.79 13.55
CA MET A 95 21.27 4.83 13.32
C MET A 95 19.84 4.29 13.43
N ALA A 96 19.59 3.07 12.94
CA ALA A 96 18.29 2.42 13.07
C ALA A 96 17.94 2.17 14.54
N ASP A 97 18.90 1.71 15.35
CA ASP A 97 18.73 1.53 16.79
C ASP A 97 18.41 2.85 17.51
N ALA A 98 19.15 3.91 17.21
CA ALA A 98 18.91 5.22 17.79
C ALA A 98 17.53 5.79 17.41
N LEU A 99 17.10 5.58 16.17
CA LEU A 99 15.78 6.02 15.69
C LEU A 99 14.65 5.26 16.41
N GLU A 100 14.80 3.94 16.57
CA GLU A 100 13.82 3.11 17.27
C GLU A 100 13.69 3.54 18.74
N GLN A 101 14.82 3.77 19.42
CA GLN A 101 14.83 4.26 20.80
C GLN A 101 14.18 5.64 20.94
N ALA A 102 14.48 6.58 20.03
CA ALA A 102 13.90 7.91 20.05
C ALA A 102 12.37 7.85 19.84
N ARG A 103 11.90 7.00 18.93
CA ARG A 103 10.46 6.79 18.68
C ARG A 103 9.78 6.19 19.90
N ALA A 104 10.34 5.14 20.48
CA ALA A 104 9.80 4.50 21.69
C ALA A 104 9.64 5.52 22.83
N GLN A 105 10.60 6.43 23.02
CA GLN A 105 10.50 7.51 24.02
C GLN A 105 9.35 8.49 23.73
N VAL A 106 9.14 8.86 22.46
CA VAL A 106 8.01 9.71 22.06
C VAL A 106 6.68 9.01 22.32
N LEU A 107 6.56 7.75 21.92
CA LEU A 107 5.35 6.95 22.13
C LEU A 107 5.06 6.73 23.62
N GLN A 108 6.07 6.53 24.47
CA GLN A 108 5.88 6.48 25.93
C GLN A 108 5.42 7.81 26.52
N ARG A 109 5.85 8.94 25.94
CA ARG A 109 5.51 10.28 26.44
C ARG A 109 4.08 10.69 26.12
N PHE A 110 3.54 10.23 24.98
CA PHE A 110 2.24 10.68 24.45
C PHE A 110 1.21 9.56 24.28
N GLY A 111 1.64 8.30 24.22
CA GLY A 111 0.78 7.13 24.27
C GLY A 111 0.33 6.89 25.71
N GLY A 112 -0.98 6.89 25.93
CA GLY A 112 -1.55 6.47 27.21
C GLY A 112 -1.17 5.03 27.60
N PRO A 113 -1.52 4.56 28.80
CA PRO A 113 -1.21 3.20 29.24
C PRO A 113 -1.72 2.18 28.21
N ALA A 114 -0.84 1.24 27.87
CA ALA A 114 -0.97 0.23 26.82
C ALA A 114 -2.42 -0.27 26.61
N GLY A 115 -2.94 -0.15 25.38
CA GLY A 115 -4.21 -0.81 25.05
C GLY A 115 -4.96 -0.34 23.81
N VAL A 116 -4.67 0.85 23.26
CA VAL A 116 -5.37 1.29 22.04
C VAL A 116 -4.63 0.79 20.81
N SER A 117 -4.90 -0.47 20.45
CA SER A 117 -4.69 -0.97 19.09
C SER A 117 -5.58 -0.14 18.16
N SER A 118 -5.00 0.84 17.49
CA SER A 118 -5.74 1.60 16.50
C SER A 118 -5.63 0.93 15.14
N ALA A 119 -6.79 0.79 14.52
CA ALA A 119 -7.01 0.15 13.24
C ALA A 119 -6.43 0.91 12.03
N ALA A 120 -5.85 2.10 12.22
CA ALA A 120 -5.37 2.91 11.11
C ALA A 120 -3.95 2.49 10.68
N PRO A 121 -3.72 2.21 9.38
CA PRO A 121 -2.37 1.95 8.88
C PRO A 121 -1.56 3.24 9.06
N GLY A 122 -0.51 3.14 9.87
CA GLY A 122 0.38 4.21 10.33
C GLY A 122 1.17 5.01 9.30
N LEU A 123 0.66 5.24 8.09
CA LEU A 123 1.29 6.05 7.05
C LEU A 123 1.02 7.57 7.19
N GLY A 124 0.33 8.00 8.24
CA GLY A 124 -0.29 9.33 8.34
C GLY A 124 0.64 10.54 8.22
N LEU A 125 1.94 10.40 8.48
CA LEU A 125 2.89 11.52 8.40
C LEU A 125 4.20 11.23 7.63
N GLY A 126 4.58 9.96 7.42
CA GLY A 126 5.91 9.61 6.93
C GLY A 126 6.11 9.62 5.41
N LEU A 127 5.05 9.34 4.64
CA LEU A 127 5.19 9.08 3.20
C LEU A 127 4.35 10.05 2.37
N ARG A 128 5.04 10.95 1.64
CA ARG A 128 4.42 11.76 0.59
C ARG A 128 4.52 11.01 -0.73
N THR A 129 3.38 10.73 -1.36
CA THR A 129 3.34 10.08 -2.67
C THR A 129 2.53 10.88 -3.68
N SER A 130 2.76 10.64 -4.96
CA SER A 130 1.90 11.14 -6.05
C SER A 130 0.64 10.28 -6.26
N MET A 131 0.51 9.16 -5.53
CA MET A 131 -0.71 8.36 -5.54
C MET A 131 -1.77 9.11 -4.74
N ARG A 132 -2.94 9.32 -5.37
CA ARG A 132 -4.04 10.10 -4.78
C ARG A 132 -5.17 9.23 -4.25
N ASN A 133 -5.09 7.93 -4.51
CA ASN A 133 -5.93 6.94 -3.89
C ASN A 133 -5.12 6.29 -2.77
N LEU A 134 -5.58 6.50 -1.54
CA LEU A 134 -5.03 5.90 -0.32
C LEU A 134 -6.21 5.29 0.43
N TRP A 135 -6.31 3.96 0.43
CA TRP A 135 -7.42 3.24 1.02
C TRP A 135 -6.91 2.37 2.17
N PRO A 136 -7.23 2.72 3.42
CA PRO A 136 -7.01 1.87 4.58
C PRO A 136 -7.77 0.55 4.46
N CYS A 137 -7.04 -0.55 4.61
CA CYS A 137 -7.56 -1.90 4.46
C CYS A 137 -6.92 -2.86 5.46
N ARG A 138 -7.45 -4.08 5.49
CA ARG A 138 -6.80 -5.26 6.07
C ARG A 138 -6.59 -6.32 5.01
N VAL A 139 -5.53 -7.11 5.14
CA VAL A 139 -5.34 -8.30 4.31
C VAL A 139 -6.44 -9.30 4.65
N GLY A 140 -7.24 -9.71 3.67
CA GLY A 140 -8.23 -10.77 3.81
C GLY A 140 -7.62 -12.14 3.51
N ALA A 141 -7.01 -12.29 2.33
CA ALA A 141 -6.40 -13.54 1.90
C ALA A 141 -5.23 -13.30 0.93
N LEU A 142 -4.30 -14.25 0.87
CA LEU A 142 -3.24 -14.31 -0.11
C LEU A 142 -3.42 -15.55 -0.97
N GLN A 143 -3.26 -15.41 -2.28
CA GLN A 143 -3.34 -16.49 -3.24
C GLN A 143 -2.07 -16.50 -4.10
N ALA A 144 -1.25 -17.53 -3.94
CA ALA A 144 -0.04 -17.72 -4.74
C ALA A 144 -0.40 -18.03 -6.21
N GLN A 145 0.33 -17.42 -7.14
CA GLN A 145 0.19 -17.57 -8.59
C GLN A 145 1.59 -17.56 -9.24
N GLY A 146 2.31 -18.68 -9.14
CA GLY A 146 3.70 -18.76 -9.57
C GLY A 146 4.58 -17.78 -8.79
N ALA A 147 5.35 -16.93 -9.47
CA ALA A 147 6.20 -15.91 -8.85
C ALA A 147 5.43 -14.65 -8.37
N GLN A 148 4.11 -14.64 -8.51
CA GLN A 148 3.24 -13.55 -8.09
C GLN A 148 2.28 -14.01 -7.00
N VAL A 149 1.78 -13.07 -6.23
CA VAL A 149 0.77 -13.28 -5.21
C VAL A 149 -0.35 -12.28 -5.44
N ARG A 150 -1.58 -12.80 -5.51
CA ARG A 150 -2.78 -11.97 -5.42
C ARG A 150 -3.15 -11.80 -3.95
N VAL A 151 -3.23 -10.56 -3.52
CA VAL A 151 -3.61 -10.17 -2.16
C VAL A 151 -5.02 -9.57 -2.22
N TRP A 152 -5.94 -10.18 -1.50
CA TRP A 152 -7.30 -9.67 -1.31
C TRP A 152 -7.34 -8.80 -0.07
N LEU A 153 -7.88 -7.61 -0.19
CA LEU A 153 -7.93 -6.60 0.86
C LEU A 153 -9.38 -6.26 1.19
N LEU A 154 -9.63 -6.04 2.48
CA LEU A 154 -10.91 -5.65 3.04
C LEU A 154 -10.80 -4.18 3.50
N PRO A 155 -11.48 -3.23 2.85
CA PRO A 155 -11.47 -1.83 3.30
C PRO A 155 -12.12 -1.66 4.68
N ASP A 156 -11.56 -0.81 5.53
CA ASP A 156 -11.99 -0.70 6.94
C ASP A 156 -13.37 -0.08 7.16
N GLY A 157 -13.92 0.68 6.19
CA GLY A 157 -15.14 1.46 6.40
C GLY A 157 -16.46 0.70 6.29
N GLY A 158 -16.42 -0.63 6.08
CA GLY A 158 -17.59 -1.51 6.13
C GLY A 158 -18.56 -1.35 4.95
N GLY A 159 -19.02 -2.47 4.41
CA GLY A 159 -20.00 -2.56 3.33
C GLY A 159 -19.86 -3.89 2.58
N ASP A 160 -20.89 -4.31 1.85
CA ASP A 160 -20.92 -5.52 1.00
C ASP A 160 -19.96 -5.48 -0.20
N ALA A 161 -18.91 -4.67 -0.10
CA ALA A 161 -18.10 -4.29 -1.22
C ALA A 161 -17.06 -5.35 -1.52
N SER A 162 -17.15 -5.87 -2.74
CA SER A 162 -16.11 -6.57 -3.48
C SER A 162 -14.73 -6.01 -3.07
N GLY A 163 -13.93 -6.80 -2.35
CA GLY A 163 -12.64 -6.34 -1.81
C GLY A 163 -11.69 -5.78 -2.87
N ILE A 164 -10.55 -5.25 -2.44
CA ILE A 164 -9.52 -4.76 -3.35
C ILE A 164 -8.50 -5.90 -3.59
N ALA A 165 -8.29 -6.28 -4.83
CA ALA A 165 -7.23 -7.19 -5.26
C ALA A 165 -5.99 -6.40 -5.65
N ALA A 166 -4.84 -6.80 -5.11
CA ALA A 166 -3.53 -6.34 -5.54
C ALA A 166 -2.72 -7.53 -6.05
N ARG A 167 -1.96 -7.36 -7.14
CA ARG A 167 -1.04 -8.39 -7.64
C ARG A 167 0.40 -7.91 -7.48
N ILE A 168 1.14 -8.58 -6.61
CA ILE A 168 2.52 -8.24 -6.25
C ILE A 168 3.44 -9.46 -6.41
N THR A 169 4.75 -9.27 -6.25
CA THR A 169 5.69 -10.39 -6.26
C THR A 169 5.64 -11.13 -4.92
N GLU A 170 6.01 -12.41 -4.93
CA GLU A 170 6.11 -13.20 -3.70
C GLU A 170 7.11 -12.59 -2.70
N GLU A 171 8.24 -12.06 -3.19
CA GLU A 171 9.23 -11.42 -2.34
C GLU A 171 8.70 -10.14 -1.70
N SER A 172 7.88 -9.36 -2.43
CA SER A 172 7.24 -8.17 -1.86
C SER A 172 6.29 -8.56 -0.73
N ALA A 173 5.50 -9.62 -0.90
CA ALA A 173 4.61 -10.12 0.15
C ALA A 173 5.41 -10.59 1.39
N GLN A 174 6.52 -11.28 1.19
CA GLN A 174 7.42 -11.75 2.26
C GLN A 174 8.08 -10.58 3.00
N LEU A 175 8.60 -9.59 2.28
CA LEU A 175 9.28 -8.42 2.86
C LEU A 175 8.31 -7.49 3.59
N LEU A 176 7.06 -7.40 3.13
CA LEU A 176 5.99 -6.68 3.81
C LEU A 176 5.34 -7.50 4.94
N GLY A 177 5.73 -8.76 5.13
CA GLY A 177 5.17 -9.63 6.17
C GLY A 177 3.66 -9.85 6.04
N LEU A 178 3.11 -9.83 4.82
CA LEU A 178 1.67 -9.86 4.60
C LEU A 178 1.05 -11.17 5.12
N ALA A 179 0.06 -11.04 6.00
CA ALA A 179 -0.73 -12.12 6.54
C ALA A 179 -2.19 -11.68 6.73
N PRO A 180 -3.18 -12.59 6.68
CA PRO A 180 -4.58 -12.23 6.97
C PRO A 180 -4.73 -11.46 8.27
N GLY A 181 -5.56 -10.41 8.25
CA GLY A 181 -5.80 -9.49 9.37
C GLY A 181 -4.86 -8.29 9.45
N LEU A 182 -3.70 -8.34 8.78
CA LEU A 182 -2.70 -7.27 8.82
C LEU A 182 -3.27 -5.96 8.27
N PRO A 183 -3.22 -4.84 9.03
CA PRO A 183 -3.56 -3.53 8.52
C PRO A 183 -2.59 -3.08 7.43
N VAL A 184 -3.11 -2.63 6.30
CA VAL A 184 -2.33 -2.18 5.15
C VAL A 184 -2.99 -0.98 4.48
N MET A 185 -2.18 -0.17 3.80
CA MET A 185 -2.66 0.89 2.93
C MET A 185 -2.60 0.42 1.48
N ALA A 186 -3.74 0.39 0.80
CA ALA A 186 -3.79 0.23 -0.65
C ALA A 186 -3.61 1.60 -1.31
N LEU A 187 -2.58 1.72 -2.14
CA LEU A 187 -2.19 2.94 -2.82
C LEU A 187 -2.40 2.77 -4.33
N CYS A 188 -2.96 3.77 -5.00
CA CYS A 188 -3.12 3.73 -6.44
C CYS A 188 -2.96 5.12 -7.08
N LYS A 189 -2.29 5.18 -8.25
CA LYS A 189 -2.26 6.40 -9.05
C LYS A 189 -3.65 6.70 -9.59
N ALA A 190 -4.07 7.96 -9.50
CA ALA A 190 -5.34 8.39 -10.10
C ALA A 190 -5.40 8.11 -11.61
N THR A 191 -4.28 8.19 -12.31
CA THR A 191 -4.18 7.91 -13.76
C THR A 191 -4.37 6.45 -14.12
N ALA A 192 -4.34 5.53 -13.15
CA ALA A 192 -4.64 4.11 -13.36
C ALA A 192 -6.09 3.75 -13.03
N VAL A 193 -6.86 4.69 -12.45
CA VAL A 193 -8.26 4.49 -12.09
C VAL A 193 -9.14 5.00 -13.22
N GLN A 194 -9.95 4.11 -13.79
CA GLN A 194 -10.92 4.47 -14.83
C GLN A 194 -12.29 4.69 -14.20
N VAL A 195 -12.96 5.76 -14.62
CA VAL A 195 -14.36 6.03 -14.29
C VAL A 195 -15.20 5.70 -15.52
N LEU A 196 -16.01 4.66 -15.39
CA LEU A 196 -16.81 4.08 -16.46
C LEU A 196 -18.29 4.48 -16.30
N PRO A 197 -19.05 4.55 -17.41
CA PRO A 197 -20.49 4.82 -17.37
C PRO A 197 -21.26 3.83 -16.49
N TRP A 198 -22.36 4.30 -15.90
CA TRP A 198 -23.32 3.42 -15.23
C TRP A 198 -24.31 2.85 -16.25
N GLY A 199 -24.38 1.52 -16.39
CA GLY A 199 -25.30 0.82 -17.30
C GLY A 199 -25.66 -0.58 -16.79
N PRO A 200 -26.78 -1.16 -17.26
CA PRO A 200 -27.17 -2.52 -16.91
C PRO A 200 -26.25 -3.56 -17.57
N HIS A 201 -26.03 -4.67 -16.87
CA HIS A 201 -25.34 -5.86 -17.34
C HIS A 201 -26.00 -6.36 -18.64
N SER A 202 -25.23 -6.56 -19.71
CA SER A 202 -25.71 -7.29 -20.89
C SER A 202 -24.88 -8.55 -21.07
N ASP A 203 -25.53 -9.71 -20.99
CA ASP A 203 -25.00 -11.03 -21.34
C ASP A 203 -24.73 -11.21 -22.85
N SER A 204 -24.66 -10.12 -23.60
CA SER A 204 -24.43 -10.12 -25.04
C SER A 204 -22.93 -10.14 -25.33
N GLN A 205 -22.41 -11.32 -25.70
CA GLN A 205 -21.10 -11.46 -26.35
C GLN A 205 -21.08 -10.56 -27.60
N GLY A 206 -20.36 -9.44 -27.55
CA GLY A 206 -20.25 -8.52 -28.69
C GLY A 206 -19.34 -7.32 -28.48
N ASP A 207 -19.41 -6.65 -27.32
CA ASP A 207 -18.68 -5.40 -27.10
C ASP A 207 -17.64 -5.51 -25.98
N VAL A 208 -16.39 -5.16 -26.29
CA VAL A 208 -15.25 -5.11 -25.36
C VAL A 208 -15.38 -3.96 -24.34
N GLN A 209 -16.48 -3.18 -24.35
CA GLN A 209 -16.53 -1.86 -23.71
C GLN A 209 -17.29 -1.70 -22.39
N ALA A 210 -18.05 -2.68 -21.88
CA ALA A 210 -18.64 -2.50 -20.55
C ALA A 210 -19.09 -3.78 -19.83
N ASN A 211 -18.46 -4.94 -20.06
CA ASN A 211 -18.75 -6.09 -19.22
C ASN A 211 -17.94 -6.01 -17.92
N VAL A 212 -18.42 -5.21 -16.97
CA VAL A 212 -17.85 -5.08 -15.61
C VAL A 212 -17.96 -6.40 -14.83
N GLN A 213 -18.78 -7.34 -15.32
CA GLN A 213 -19.03 -8.65 -14.75
C GLN A 213 -17.76 -9.52 -14.85
N GLY A 214 -17.15 -9.81 -13.70
CA GLY A 214 -15.90 -10.57 -13.60
C GLY A 214 -14.63 -9.71 -13.58
N MET A 215 -14.74 -8.39 -13.76
CA MET A 215 -13.60 -7.49 -13.57
C MET A 215 -13.30 -7.37 -12.07
N LEU A 216 -12.09 -7.75 -11.69
CA LEU A 216 -11.57 -7.44 -10.36
C LEU A 216 -11.49 -5.92 -10.18
N ASN A 217 -11.66 -5.48 -8.94
CA ASN A 217 -11.58 -4.07 -8.54
C ASN A 217 -12.52 -3.13 -9.32
N ALA A 218 -13.73 -3.60 -9.60
CA ALA A 218 -14.78 -2.76 -10.14
C ALA A 218 -15.85 -2.50 -9.08
N TRP A 219 -16.08 -1.23 -8.76
CA TRP A 219 -16.95 -0.85 -7.66
C TRP A 219 -17.96 0.20 -8.08
N PRO A 220 -19.22 0.06 -7.62
CA PRO A 220 -20.21 1.12 -7.82
C PRO A 220 -19.77 2.34 -7.02
N ALA A 221 -19.81 3.52 -7.62
CA ALA A 221 -19.40 4.75 -6.97
C ALA A 221 -20.35 5.89 -7.30
N GLN A 222 -20.38 6.90 -6.43
CA GLN A 222 -21.19 8.09 -6.65
C GLN A 222 -20.29 9.30 -6.85
N VAL A 223 -20.39 9.97 -8.00
CA VAL A 223 -19.61 11.15 -8.33
C VAL A 223 -19.84 12.25 -7.28
N GLN A 224 -18.77 12.71 -6.64
CA GLN A 224 -18.79 13.85 -5.73
C GLN A 224 -18.41 15.13 -6.47
N ARG A 225 -17.37 15.06 -7.31
CA ARG A 225 -16.82 16.21 -8.01
C ARG A 225 -16.23 15.78 -9.34
N VAL A 226 -16.36 16.64 -10.34
CA VAL A 226 -15.70 16.49 -11.64
C VAL A 226 -14.85 17.74 -11.88
N ALA A 227 -13.57 17.56 -12.18
CA ALA A 227 -12.70 18.67 -12.51
C ALA A 227 -13.18 19.40 -13.77
N ARG A 228 -12.90 20.70 -13.84
CA ARG A 228 -13.11 21.48 -15.05
C ARG A 228 -12.05 21.05 -16.07
N ALA A 229 -12.44 20.79 -17.30
CA ALA A 229 -11.49 20.53 -18.38
C ALA A 229 -10.77 21.85 -18.69
N ALA A 230 -9.47 21.92 -18.40
CA ALA A 230 -8.65 23.07 -18.78
C ALA A 230 -8.16 22.98 -20.25
N LYS A 231 -8.13 21.77 -20.82
CA LYS A 231 -7.77 21.41 -22.20
C LYS A 231 -8.58 20.19 -22.64
N ALA A 232 -8.59 19.87 -23.94
CA ALA A 232 -9.13 18.60 -24.44
C ALA A 232 -8.42 17.41 -23.76
N GLY A 233 -9.19 16.44 -23.28
CA GLY A 233 -8.69 15.25 -22.59
C GLY A 233 -9.61 14.76 -21.46
N PRO A 234 -9.26 13.63 -20.83
CA PRO A 234 -10.12 12.97 -19.86
C PRO A 234 -10.24 13.80 -18.58
N ARG A 235 -11.46 13.87 -18.04
CA ARG A 235 -11.76 14.68 -16.86
C ARG A 235 -11.48 13.87 -15.60
N GLU A 236 -10.76 14.49 -14.67
CA GLU A 236 -10.61 13.92 -13.33
C GLU A 236 -11.95 13.92 -12.60
N VAL A 237 -12.25 12.80 -11.96
CA VAL A 237 -13.46 12.56 -11.20
C VAL A 237 -13.07 12.12 -9.80
N VAL A 238 -13.70 12.73 -8.79
CA VAL A 238 -13.70 12.25 -7.42
C VAL A 238 -15.06 11.62 -7.15
N ALA A 239 -15.09 10.36 -6.72
CA ALA A 239 -16.30 9.63 -6.44
C ALA A 239 -16.24 8.93 -5.07
N ARG A 240 -17.39 8.85 -4.40
CA ARG A 240 -17.58 8.13 -3.14
C ARG A 240 -17.62 6.63 -3.41
N LEU A 241 -16.81 5.88 -2.68
CA LEU A 241 -16.76 4.41 -2.75
C LEU A 241 -17.80 3.76 -1.81
N PRO A 242 -18.15 2.47 -2.03
CA PRO A 242 -19.17 1.78 -1.23
C PRO A 242 -18.83 1.64 0.26
N TRP A 243 -17.56 1.43 0.58
CA TRP A 243 -17.05 1.22 1.93
C TRP A 243 -16.70 2.52 2.67
N GLY A 244 -17.21 3.66 2.20
CA GLY A 244 -16.76 4.96 2.68
C GLY A 244 -15.38 5.37 2.12
N GLY A 245 -15.12 6.67 2.12
CA GLY A 245 -13.94 7.25 1.45
C GLY A 245 -14.18 7.66 0.00
N SER A 246 -13.10 8.04 -0.68
CA SER A 246 -13.13 8.57 -2.05
C SER A 246 -12.13 7.88 -2.96
N GLY A 247 -12.54 7.65 -4.21
CA GLY A 247 -11.67 7.32 -5.33
C GLY A 247 -11.48 8.53 -6.25
N VAL A 248 -10.26 8.70 -6.74
CA VAL A 248 -9.87 9.70 -7.74
C VAL A 248 -9.42 8.97 -8.98
N GLY A 249 -10.08 9.24 -10.10
CA GLY A 249 -9.79 8.63 -11.38
C GLY A 249 -10.09 9.56 -12.54
N TYR A 250 -9.99 9.03 -13.75
CA TYR A 250 -10.29 9.76 -14.97
C TYR A 250 -11.42 9.09 -15.72
N ALA A 251 -12.34 9.91 -16.24
CA ALA A 251 -13.41 9.45 -17.12
C ALA A 251 -12.81 8.73 -18.33
N ALA A 252 -13.28 7.51 -18.62
CA ALA A 252 -12.95 6.83 -19.86
C ALA A 252 -13.51 7.62 -21.05
N GLU A 253 -12.71 7.72 -22.11
CA GLU A 253 -13.16 8.29 -23.38
C GLU A 253 -14.08 7.28 -24.07
N SER A 254 -15.21 7.75 -24.61
CA SER A 254 -16.11 6.90 -25.39
C SER A 254 -15.57 6.82 -26.83
N GLU A 255 -15.27 5.63 -27.33
CA GLU A 255 -14.81 5.45 -28.72
C GLU A 255 -15.91 5.80 -29.74
N GLU A 256 -17.20 5.64 -29.37
CA GLU A 256 -18.34 5.89 -30.27
C GLU A 256 -18.94 7.32 -30.21
N GLY A 257 -18.25 8.30 -29.64
CA GLY A 257 -18.79 9.68 -29.56
C GLY A 257 -20.01 9.83 -28.63
N GLY A 258 -20.37 8.78 -27.89
CA GLY A 258 -21.37 8.80 -26.84
C GLY A 258 -20.88 9.61 -25.63
N SER A 259 -21.13 10.91 -25.63
CA SER A 259 -20.85 11.75 -24.45
C SER A 259 -21.86 11.42 -23.34
N TRP A 260 -21.45 10.60 -22.37
CA TRP A 260 -22.23 10.38 -21.16
C TRP A 260 -21.98 11.53 -20.17
N THR A 261 -23.05 12.05 -19.57
CA THR A 261 -22.94 13.28 -18.76
C THR A 261 -22.45 12.99 -17.34
N LEU A 262 -21.18 13.31 -17.09
CA LEU A 262 -20.56 13.31 -15.77
C LEU A 262 -20.95 14.56 -14.96
N ARG A 263 -21.68 14.34 -13.86
CA ARG A 263 -22.06 15.37 -12.88
C ARG A 263 -22.13 14.78 -11.47
N ALA A 264 -22.01 15.64 -10.45
CA ALA A 264 -22.16 15.24 -9.06
C ALA A 264 -23.50 14.51 -8.82
N GLY A 265 -23.47 13.51 -7.95
CA GLY A 265 -24.61 12.65 -7.62
C GLY A 265 -24.85 11.48 -8.57
N ARG A 266 -24.23 11.47 -9.78
CA ARG A 266 -24.37 10.34 -10.72
C ARG A 266 -23.67 9.09 -10.18
N LYS A 267 -24.30 7.93 -10.42
CA LYS A 267 -23.66 6.63 -10.26
C LYS A 267 -22.71 6.38 -11.43
N VAL A 268 -21.59 5.73 -11.15
CA VAL A 268 -20.55 5.34 -12.09
C VAL A 268 -19.91 4.03 -11.61
N TRP A 269 -19.16 3.38 -12.47
CA TRP A 269 -18.23 2.33 -12.06
C TRP A 269 -16.83 2.92 -11.91
N LEU A 270 -16.15 2.60 -10.81
CA LEU A 270 -14.71 2.83 -10.66
C LEU A 270 -13.99 1.50 -10.88
N TRP A 271 -13.04 1.46 -11.80
CA TRP A 271 -12.24 0.28 -12.08
C TRP A 271 -10.74 0.54 -11.94
N VAL A 272 -10.02 -0.44 -11.37
CA VAL A 272 -8.57 -0.37 -11.15
C VAL A 272 -7.89 -1.70 -11.49
N PRO A 273 -6.87 -1.74 -12.35
CA PRO A 273 -6.09 -2.96 -12.55
C PRO A 273 -5.45 -3.44 -11.23
N GLU A 274 -5.49 -4.73 -10.92
CA GLU A 274 -4.85 -5.26 -9.69
C GLU A 274 -3.34 -4.99 -9.64
N SER A 275 -2.67 -4.86 -10.78
CA SER A 275 -1.25 -4.51 -10.88
C SER A 275 -0.98 -3.02 -10.66
N ALA A 276 -2.01 -2.18 -10.63
CA ALA A 276 -1.90 -0.75 -10.34
C ALA A 276 -2.11 -0.43 -8.84
N VAL A 277 -2.44 -1.44 -8.03
CA VAL A 277 -2.58 -1.34 -6.57
C VAL A 277 -1.23 -1.68 -5.93
N VAL A 278 -0.66 -0.70 -5.24
CA VAL A 278 0.56 -0.85 -4.44
C VAL A 278 0.16 -1.01 -2.98
N LEU A 279 0.82 -1.91 -2.27
CA LEU A 279 0.59 -2.10 -0.84
C LEU A 279 1.71 -1.40 -0.07
N ALA A 280 1.31 -0.66 0.96
CA ALA A 280 2.22 -0.19 1.99
C ALA A 280 1.73 -0.71 3.33
N VAL A 281 2.63 -1.33 4.07
CA VAL A 281 2.40 -1.64 5.48
C VAL A 281 3.04 -0.52 6.27
N ALA A 282 2.31 0.00 7.24
CA ALA A 282 2.93 0.61 8.39
C ALA A 282 2.74 -0.42 9.48
N ASP A 283 3.84 -1.01 9.95
CA ASP A 283 3.77 -1.85 11.14
C ASP A 283 3.34 -0.99 12.34
#